data_AF-A0A5K1GY01-F1
#
_entry.id   AF-A0A5K1GY01-F1
#
_cell.length_a   1.000
_cell.length_b   1.000
_cell.length_c   1.000
_cell.angle_alpha   90.00
_cell.angle_beta   90.00
_cell.angle_gamma   90.00
#
_symmetry.space_group_name_H-M   'P 1'
#
loop_
_entity.id
_entity.type
_entity.pdbx_description
1 polymer ?
#
loop_
_entity_poly.entity_id
_entity_poly.type
_entity_poly.pdbx_seq_one_letter_code
_entity_poly.pdbx_strand_id
1 'polypeptide(L)' 'AWFRELPTGVLDTLSPDQVMHCNTEADCSRLVQLLPPTEAALLDWAINLMADVVENEHHNKMNARNIAMVFAPNMTQ' A
#
# COMPACT_ATOMS: atom_id res chain seq x y z
N ALA A 1 9.28 7.89 -8.97
CA ALA A 1 8.90 6.59 -8.34
C ALA A 1 7.64 6.18 -9.06
N TRP A 2 7.65 5.01 -9.71
CA TRP A 2 6.67 4.67 -10.75
C TRP A 2 5.20 4.83 -10.32
N PHE A 3 4.85 4.51 -9.07
CA PHE A 3 3.48 4.70 -8.56
C PHE A 3 2.97 6.15 -8.62
N ARG A 4 3.82 7.16 -8.42
CA ARG A 4 3.46 8.58 -8.55
C ARG A 4 3.22 9.01 -10.00
N GLU A 5 3.72 8.25 -10.96
CA GLU A 5 3.59 8.54 -12.39
C GLU A 5 2.30 7.94 -12.98
N LEU A 6 1.53 7.18 -12.19
CA LEU A 6 0.23 6.66 -12.59
C LEU A 6 -0.78 7.81 -12.76
N PRO A 7 -1.72 7.71 -13.73
CA PRO A 7 -2.77 8.72 -13.92
C PRO A 7 -3.66 8.93 -12.68
N THR A 8 -3.82 7.89 -11.88
CA THR A 8 -4.52 7.86 -10.60
C THR A 8 -3.69 7.07 -9.60
N GLY A 9 -3.60 7.55 -8.35
CA GLY A 9 -2.94 6.83 -7.27
C GLY A 9 -3.68 5.54 -6.93
N VAL A 10 -2.93 4.55 -6.44
CA VAL A 10 -3.45 3.20 -6.10
C VAL A 10 -4.58 3.27 -5.07
N LEU A 11 -4.54 4.23 -4.15
CA LEU A 11 -5.55 4.37 -3.09
C LEU A 11 -6.50 5.56 -3.31
N ASP A 12 -6.42 6.27 -4.45
CA ASP A 12 -7.19 7.50 -4.69
C ASP A 12 -8.71 7.26 -4.80
N THR A 13 -9.14 6.03 -5.07
CA THR A 13 -10.57 5.66 -5.10
C THR A 13 -11.17 5.51 -3.70
N LEU A 14 -10.34 5.44 -2.66
CA LEU A 14 -10.77 5.39 -1.26
C LEU A 14 -10.84 6.80 -0.69
N SER A 15 -11.83 7.06 0.16
CA SER A 15 -11.87 8.35 0.85
C SER A 15 -10.82 8.40 1.98
N PRO A 16 -10.27 9.58 2.31
CA PRO A 16 -9.37 9.72 3.44
C PRO A 16 -9.98 9.22 4.75
N ASP A 17 -11.29 9.46 4.96
CA ASP A 17 -12.00 8.97 6.15
C ASP A 17 -12.03 7.43 6.18
N GLN A 18 -12.30 6.76 5.07
CA GLN A 18 -12.28 5.29 5.02
C GLN A 18 -10.91 4.73 5.44
N VAL A 19 -9.83 5.33 4.94
CA VAL A 19 -8.46 4.91 5.26
C VAL A 19 -8.12 5.21 6.72
N MET A 20 -8.50 6.38 7.25
CA MET A 20 -8.20 6.78 8.64
C MET A 20 -8.96 5.94 9.68
N HIS A 21 -10.14 5.41 9.34
CA HIS A 21 -10.91 4.52 10.21
C HIS A 21 -10.53 3.03 10.06
N CYS A 22 -9.64 2.70 9.13
CA CYS A 22 -9.17 1.35 8.90
C CYS A 22 -8.16 0.92 9.98
N ASN A 23 -8.61 0.17 10.98
CA ASN A 23 -7.78 -0.18 12.15
C ASN A 23 -7.64 -1.69 12.37
N THR A 24 -8.42 -2.50 11.65
CA THR A 24 -8.37 -3.97 11.75
C THR A 24 -8.07 -4.60 10.39
N GLU A 25 -7.58 -5.83 10.40
CA GLU A 25 -7.35 -6.61 9.17
C GLU A 25 -8.64 -6.79 8.35
N ALA A 26 -9.78 -6.93 9.03
CA ALA A 26 -11.08 -7.02 8.38
C ALA A 26 -11.46 -5.71 7.67
N ASP A 27 -11.16 -4.55 8.27
CA ASP A 27 -11.37 -3.25 7.63
C ASP A 27 -10.48 -3.10 6.40
N CYS A 28 -9.20 -3.49 6.50
CA CYS A 28 -8.26 -3.47 5.37
C CYS A 28 -8.80 -4.32 4.21
N SER A 29 -9.20 -5.54 4.51
CA SER A 29 -9.75 -6.47 3.52
C SER A 29 -10.99 -5.90 2.83
N ARG A 30 -11.85 -5.21 3.57
CA ARG A 30 -13.02 -4.53 3.03
C ARG A 30 -12.64 -3.36 2.12
N LEU A 31 -11.65 -2.56 2.49
CA LEU A 31 -11.21 -1.44 1.65
C LEU A 31 -10.57 -1.91 0.35
N VAL A 32 -9.77 -2.99 0.40
CA VAL A 32 -9.19 -3.59 -0.80
C VAL A 32 -10.28 -4.05 -1.78
N GLN A 33 -11.41 -4.56 -1.28
CA GLN A 33 -12.56 -4.93 -2.11
C GLN A 33 -13.28 -3.74 -2.79
N LEU A 34 -13.05 -2.50 -2.33
CA LEU A 34 -13.61 -1.30 -2.95
C LEU A 34 -12.72 -0.75 -4.07
N LEU A 35 -11.46 -1.19 -4.14
CA LEU A 35 -10.55 -0.78 -5.20
C LEU A 35 -10.97 -1.40 -6.54
N PRO A 36 -10.79 -0.68 -7.66
CA PRO A 36 -10.92 -1.31 -8.96
C PRO A 36 -9.85 -2.42 -9.13
N PRO A 37 -10.09 -3.42 -10.00
CA PRO A 37 -9.25 -4.62 -10.05
C PRO A 37 -7.77 -4.35 -10.31
N THR A 38 -7.46 -3.31 -11.09
CA THR A 38 -6.08 -2.94 -11.43
C THR A 38 -5.35 -2.40 -10.19
N GLU A 39 -5.94 -1.45 -9.49
CA GLU A 39 -5.41 -0.83 -8.28
C GLU A 39 -5.28 -1.86 -7.15
N ALA A 40 -6.26 -2.75 -7.01
CA ALA A 40 -6.20 -3.86 -6.06
C ALA A 40 -5.00 -4.78 -6.35
N ALA A 41 -4.78 -5.15 -7.61
CA ALA A 41 -3.65 -5.98 -8.02
C ALA A 41 -2.29 -5.27 -7.82
N LEU A 42 -2.23 -3.96 -8.08
CA LEU A 42 -1.03 -3.16 -7.82
C LEU A 42 -0.72 -3.04 -6.34
N LEU A 43 -1.75 -2.88 -5.50
CA LEU A 43 -1.60 -2.84 -4.05
C LEU A 43 -1.11 -4.19 -3.51
N ASP A 44 -1.70 -5.30 -3.96
CA ASP A 44 -1.27 -6.64 -3.58
C ASP A 44 0.19 -6.90 -3.99
N TRP A 45 0.57 -6.54 -5.22
CA TRP A 45 1.96 -6.63 -5.67
C TRP A 45 2.89 -5.78 -4.81
N ALA A 46 2.51 -4.54 -4.48
CA ALA A 46 3.30 -3.66 -3.63
C ALA A 46 3.48 -4.23 -2.23
N ILE A 47 2.42 -4.78 -1.63
CA ILE A 47 2.48 -5.41 -0.29
C ILE A 47 3.41 -6.63 -0.30
N ASN A 48 3.29 -7.50 -1.31
CA ASN A 48 4.18 -8.66 -1.44
C ASN A 48 5.65 -8.22 -1.60
N LEU A 49 5.92 -7.20 -2.43
CA LEU A 49 7.27 -6.64 -2.54
C LEU A 49 7.77 -6.06 -1.21
N MET A 50 6.92 -5.35 -0.47
CA MET A 50 7.28 -4.83 0.86
C MET A 50 7.62 -5.98 1.82
N ALA A 51 6.88 -7.09 1.76
CA ALA A 51 7.16 -8.29 2.58
C ALA A 51 8.52 -8.89 2.23
N ASP A 52 8.83 -9.11 0.95
CA ASP A 52 10.12 -9.65 0.49
C ASP A 52 11.30 -8.79 0.99
N VAL A 53 11.12 -7.47 1.02
CA VAL A 53 12.15 -6.55 1.52
C VAL A 53 12.32 -6.68 3.04
N VAL A 54 11.22 -6.77 3.79
CA VAL A 54 11.25 -6.91 5.26
C VAL A 54 11.85 -8.25 5.68
N GLU A 55 11.63 -9.33 4.94
CA GLU A 55 12.27 -10.63 5.21
C GLU A 55 13.81 -10.54 5.17
N ASN A 56 14.35 -9.59 4.40
CA ASN A 56 15.77 -9.33 4.27
C ASN A 56 16.29 -8.21 5.20
N GLU A 57 15.52 -7.84 6.23
CA GLU A 57 15.83 -6.73 7.17
C GLU A 57 17.25 -6.81 7.74
N HIS A 58 17.76 -8.02 8.04
CA HIS A 58 19.11 -8.19 8.59
C HIS A 58 20.23 -7.70 7.64
N HIS A 59 19.97 -7.69 6.32
CA HIS A 59 20.93 -7.23 5.31
C HIS A 59 20.65 -5.79 4.87
N ASN A 60 19.39 -5.45 4.60
CA ASN A 60 19.01 -4.15 4.03
C ASN A 60 18.65 -3.09 5.08
N LYS A 61 18.46 -3.48 6.35
CA LYS A 61 18.08 -2.63 7.49
C LYS A 61 16.69 -1.97 7.36
N MET A 62 15.83 -2.56 6.54
CA MET A 62 14.49 -2.08 6.25
C MET A 62 13.45 -2.95 6.97
N ASN A 63 12.92 -2.45 8.10
CA ASN A 63 11.78 -3.05 8.78
C ASN A 63 10.44 -2.65 8.14
N ALA A 64 9.36 -3.32 8.54
CA ALA A 64 8.01 -3.07 8.02
C ALA A 64 7.59 -1.60 8.11
N ARG A 65 7.93 -0.93 9.23
CA ARG A 65 7.63 0.49 9.42
C ARG A 65 8.39 1.38 8.45
N ASN A 66 9.69 1.14 8.27
CA ASN A 66 10.55 1.91 7.37
C ASN A 66 10.07 1.79 5.92
N ILE A 67 9.71 0.59 5.50
CA ILE A 67 9.20 0.34 4.15
C ILE A 67 7.84 0.98 3.93
N ALA A 68 6.91 0.85 4.89
CA ALA A 68 5.61 1.51 4.80
C ALA A 68 5.75 3.03 4.67
N MET A 69 6.67 3.67 5.43
CA MET A 69 6.93 5.11 5.32
C MET A 69 7.46 5.53 3.95
N VAL A 70 8.21 4.66 3.26
CA VAL A 70 8.70 4.93 1.90
C VAL A 70 7.59 4.77 0.87
N PHE A 71 6.75 3.74 0.99
CA PHE A 71 5.70 3.45 0.00
C PHE A 71 4.47 4.34 0.15
N ALA A 72 4.02 4.63 1.38
CA ALA A 72 2.81 5.40 1.68
C ALA A 72 2.66 6.71 0.87
N PRO A 73 3.67 7.62 0.78
CA PRO A 73 3.53 8.85 0.02
C PRO A 73 3.50 8.66 -1.51
N ASN A 74 3.64 7.43 -2.01
CA ASN A 74 3.50 7.12 -3.44
C ASN A 74 2.18 6.40 -3.76
N MET A 75 1.34 6.11 -2.77
CA MET A 75 0.09 5.37 -2.97
C MET A 75 -1.09 6.26 -3.37
N THR A 76 -0.96 7.56 -3.14
CA THR A 76 -1.94 8.59 -3.49
C THR A 76 -1.26 9.73 -4.24
N GLN A 77 -2.03 10.55 -4.95
CA GLN A 77 -1.56 11.79 -5.58
C GLN A 77 -1.58 13.00 -4.63
#